data_AF-A0A4Y3WGU3-F1
#
_entry.id   AF-A0A4Y3WGU3-F1
#
_cell.length_a   1.000
_cell.length_b   1.000
_cell.length_c   1.000
_cell.angle_alpha   90.00
_cell.angle_beta   90.00
_cell.angle_gamma   90.00
#
_symmetry.space_group_name_H-M   'P 1'
#
loop_
_entity.id
_entity.type
_entity.pdbx_description
1 polymer ?
#
loop_
_entity_poly.entity_id
_entity_poly.type
_entity_poly.pdbx_seq_one_letter_code
_entity_poly.pdbx_strand_id
1 'polypeptide(L)'
;MTGFRVIAQTVRAHWGILTLTSAGLIVAYYVAQIAVLYFRLGHLPNYVTAYDYPANVAQIIRSTPAMSDMIPIILNEWILEIGYMDYNYGHGIAQWTMGILPSKLLMIAIVSALISLNALLWRTTRHSCSHLERRSLVGAAGLGAVMAGLVNISLSWVVCCGTPAWIVGLALLGLDIGLAFTLEPFGVWIASVGFAFLAMSTLRLASHNLTVQSTARRTSLLPEIA
;
A
#
# COMPACT_ATOMS: atom_id res chain seq x y z
N MET A 1 -22.21 -6.75 -19.76
CA MET A 1 -20.97 -7.22 -19.11
C MET A 1 -20.76 -6.37 -17.86
N THR A 2 -20.53 -6.97 -16.69
CA THR A 2 -20.33 -6.21 -15.43
C THR A 2 -18.90 -5.71 -15.32
N GLY A 3 -18.66 -4.57 -14.67
CA GLY A 3 -17.30 -3.98 -14.52
C GLY A 3 -16.28 -4.96 -13.91
N PHE A 4 -16.74 -5.84 -13.01
CA PHE A 4 -15.93 -6.91 -12.44
C PHE A 4 -15.39 -7.90 -13.48
N ARG A 5 -16.14 -8.22 -14.54
CA ARG A 5 -15.64 -9.11 -15.60
C ARG A 5 -14.49 -8.47 -16.37
N VAL A 6 -14.55 -7.17 -16.64
CA VAL A 6 -13.45 -6.43 -17.30
C VAL A 6 -12.22 -6.40 -16.40
N ILE A 7 -12.40 -6.17 -15.10
CA ILE A 7 -11.29 -6.23 -14.15
C ILE A 7 -10.65 -7.62 -14.16
N ALA A 8 -11.45 -8.69 -14.02
CA ALA A 8 -10.94 -10.05 -14.01
C ALA A 8 -10.23 -10.44 -15.32
N GLN A 9 -10.79 -10.02 -16.47
CA GLN A 9 -10.16 -10.21 -17.78
C GLN A 9 -8.84 -9.45 -17.89
N THR A 10 -8.79 -8.20 -17.40
CA THR A 10 -7.58 -7.37 -17.42
C THR A 10 -6.48 -7.98 -16.56
N VAL A 11 -6.84 -8.43 -15.34
CA VAL A 11 -5.93 -9.10 -14.41
C VAL A 11 -5.39 -10.39 -15.03
N ARG A 12 -6.25 -11.22 -15.64
CA ARG A 12 -5.82 -12.48 -16.26
C ARG A 12 -4.93 -12.24 -17.48
N ALA A 13 -5.25 -11.25 -18.31
CA ALA A 13 -4.49 -10.92 -19.51
C ALA A 13 -3.11 -10.32 -19.20
N HIS A 14 -2.98 -9.59 -18.08
CA HIS A 14 -1.77 -8.84 -17.73
C HIS A 14 -1.19 -9.23 -16.37
N TRP A 15 -1.40 -10.48 -15.93
CA TRP A 15 -0.99 -10.95 -14.61
C TRP A 15 0.48 -10.65 -14.31
N GLY A 16 1.40 -10.99 -15.24
CA GLY A 16 2.83 -10.77 -15.04
C GLY A 16 3.23 -9.30 -14.92
N ILE A 17 2.59 -8.40 -15.68
CA ILE A 17 2.85 -6.96 -15.54
C ILE A 17 2.30 -6.45 -14.21
N LEU A 18 1.08 -6.87 -13.85
CA LEU A 18 0.44 -6.46 -12.61
C LEU A 18 1.25 -6.90 -11.38
N THR A 19 1.71 -8.15 -11.34
CA THR A 19 2.54 -8.64 -10.23
C THR A 19 3.88 -7.92 -10.17
N LEU A 20 4.54 -7.73 -11.32
CA LEU A 20 5.82 -7.04 -11.39
C LEU A 20 5.71 -5.57 -10.93
N THR A 21 4.72 -4.82 -11.43
CA THR A 21 4.53 -3.42 -11.04
C THR A 21 4.11 -3.31 -9.57
N SER A 22 3.29 -4.23 -9.07
CA SER A 22 2.88 -4.23 -7.66
C SER A 22 4.05 -4.54 -6.73
N ALA A 23 4.86 -5.56 -7.06
CA ALA A 23 6.09 -5.88 -6.33
C ALA A 23 7.07 -4.71 -6.36
N GLY A 24 7.27 -4.07 -7.51
CA GLY A 24 8.10 -2.88 -7.64
C GLY A 24 7.62 -1.71 -6.78
N LEU A 25 6.29 -1.48 -6.70
CA LEU A 25 5.71 -0.45 -5.83
C LEU A 25 5.88 -0.78 -4.34
N ILE A 26 5.75 -2.04 -3.93
CA ILE A 26 6.02 -2.47 -2.54
C ILE A 26 7.49 -2.17 -2.19
N VAL A 27 8.42 -2.57 -3.04
CA VAL A 27 9.86 -2.30 -2.83
C VAL A 27 10.12 -0.80 -2.76
N ALA A 28 9.58 -0.04 -3.72
CA ALA A 28 9.71 1.42 -3.74
C ALA A 28 9.15 2.09 -2.47
N TYR A 29 8.05 1.57 -1.93
CA TYR A 29 7.43 2.06 -0.70
C TYR A 29 8.34 1.88 0.53
N TYR A 30 8.94 0.71 0.71
CA TYR A 30 9.89 0.47 1.81
C TYR A 30 11.21 1.23 1.61
N VAL A 31 11.71 1.33 0.38
CA VAL A 31 12.89 2.15 0.05
C VAL A 31 12.62 3.62 0.36
N ALA A 32 11.43 4.15 0.04
CA ALA A 32 11.05 5.52 0.36
C ALA A 32 11.03 5.77 1.87
N GLN A 33 10.55 4.81 2.68
CA GLN A 33 10.61 4.91 4.14
C GLN A 33 12.04 4.97 4.67
N ILE A 34 12.94 4.12 4.17
CA ILE A 34 14.38 4.19 4.52
C ILE A 34 14.97 5.53 4.09
N ALA A 35 14.61 6.04 2.90
CA ALA A 35 15.09 7.33 2.43
C ALA A 35 14.64 8.48 3.35
N VAL A 36 13.39 8.48 3.80
CA VAL A 36 12.89 9.48 4.78
C VAL A 36 13.72 9.43 6.06
N LEU A 37 14.00 8.24 6.60
CA LEU A 37 14.84 8.09 7.78
C LEU A 37 16.26 8.60 7.55
N TYR A 38 16.86 8.26 6.42
CA TYR A 38 18.20 8.72 6.06
C TYR A 38 18.27 10.25 5.97
N PHE A 39 17.31 10.89 5.30
CA PHE A 39 17.30 12.35 5.18
C PHE A 39 17.01 13.06 6.51
N ARG A 40 16.27 12.43 7.43
CA ARG A 40 15.92 13.02 8.72
C ARG A 40 16.95 12.77 9.81
N LEU A 41 17.53 11.59 9.84
CA LEU A 41 18.38 11.12 10.94
C LEU A 41 19.85 10.96 10.51
N GLY A 42 20.17 11.06 9.22
CA GLY A 42 21.54 11.11 8.70
C GLY A 42 22.30 9.78 8.69
N HIS A 43 21.64 8.68 9.05
CA HIS A 43 22.27 7.37 9.16
C HIS A 43 21.60 6.35 8.24
N LEU A 44 22.42 5.54 7.56
CA LEU A 44 21.97 4.36 6.83
C LEU A 44 21.75 3.18 7.80
N PRO A 45 20.91 2.20 7.44
CA PRO A 45 20.74 1.02 8.29
C PRO A 45 22.08 0.30 8.47
N ASN A 46 22.36 -0.12 9.71
CA ASN A 46 23.57 -0.87 10.05
C ASN A 46 23.29 -2.29 10.55
N TYR A 47 22.02 -2.68 10.68
CA TYR A 47 21.62 -4.05 10.94
C TYR A 47 20.37 -4.44 10.16
N VAL A 48 20.27 -5.74 9.90
CA VAL A 48 19.09 -6.39 9.31
C VAL A 48 18.89 -7.71 10.05
N THR A 49 17.71 -7.91 10.61
CA THR A 49 17.35 -9.12 11.36
C THR A 49 16.18 -9.80 10.67
N ALA A 50 16.38 -11.05 10.24
CA ALA A 50 15.30 -11.90 9.74
C ALA A 50 14.83 -12.82 10.88
N TYR A 51 13.53 -12.85 11.12
CA TYR A 51 12.93 -13.64 12.19
C TYR A 51 12.44 -14.99 11.66
N ASP A 52 12.47 -16.02 12.50
CA ASP A 52 11.89 -17.33 12.18
C ASP A 52 10.36 -17.28 12.31
N TYR A 53 9.74 -16.65 11.32
CA TYR A 53 8.29 -16.46 11.28
C TYR A 53 7.53 -17.79 11.37
N PRO A 54 7.89 -18.88 10.66
CA PRO A 54 7.20 -20.16 10.80
C PRO A 54 7.28 -20.76 12.21
N ALA A 55 8.44 -20.70 12.88
CA ALA A 55 8.57 -21.19 14.24
C ALA A 55 7.75 -20.35 15.23
N ASN A 56 7.79 -19.02 15.09
CA ASN A 56 7.00 -18.11 15.91
C ASN A 56 5.50 -18.35 15.72
N VAL A 57 5.04 -18.54 14.49
CA VAL A 57 3.64 -18.90 14.18
C VAL A 57 3.25 -20.23 14.83
N ALA A 58 4.10 -21.26 14.72
CA ALA A 58 3.84 -22.55 15.36
C ALA A 58 3.74 -22.42 16.88
N GLN A 59 4.56 -21.57 17.50
CA GLN A 59 4.49 -21.27 18.93
C GLN A 59 3.22 -20.51 19.29
N ILE A 60 2.83 -19.48 18.53
CA ILE A 60 1.60 -18.71 18.76
C ILE A 60 0.36 -19.63 18.69
N ILE A 61 0.30 -20.51 17.69
CA ILE A 61 -0.81 -21.47 17.55
C ILE A 61 -0.90 -22.40 18.77
N ARG A 62 0.24 -22.86 19.31
CA ARG A 62 0.27 -23.73 20.49
C ARG A 62 -0.09 -22.99 21.78
N SER A 63 0.32 -21.74 21.90
CA SER A 63 0.13 -20.94 23.11
C SER A 63 -1.20 -20.18 23.15
N THR A 64 -1.86 -19.95 22.01
CA THR A 64 -3.07 -19.14 21.89
C THR A 64 -4.10 -19.83 20.99
N PRO A 65 -4.94 -20.73 21.53
CA PRO A 65 -5.91 -21.49 20.74
C PRO A 65 -7.12 -20.66 20.29
N ALA A 66 -7.39 -19.51 20.91
CA ALA A 66 -8.49 -18.63 20.53
C ALA A 66 -8.17 -17.90 19.22
N MET A 67 -8.91 -18.21 18.15
CA MET A 67 -8.69 -17.64 16.80
C MET A 67 -8.75 -16.10 16.77
N SER A 68 -9.59 -15.49 17.60
CA SER A 68 -9.75 -14.04 17.71
C SER A 68 -8.47 -13.33 18.10
N ASP A 69 -7.62 -14.00 18.87
CA ASP A 69 -6.38 -13.44 19.41
C ASP A 69 -5.18 -13.95 18.61
N MET A 70 -5.22 -15.24 18.23
CA MET A 70 -4.19 -15.92 17.47
C MET A 70 -3.91 -15.24 16.12
N ILE A 71 -4.96 -14.94 15.32
CA ILE A 71 -4.78 -14.36 13.98
C ILE A 71 -4.15 -12.96 14.07
N PRO A 72 -4.66 -12.00 14.89
CA PRO A 72 -4.02 -10.70 15.03
C PRO A 72 -2.58 -10.76 15.52
N ILE A 73 -2.23 -11.69 16.40
CA ILE A 73 -0.84 -11.87 16.86
C ILE A 73 0.04 -12.33 15.69
N ILE A 74 -0.36 -13.38 14.97
CA ILE A 74 0.36 -13.90 13.78
C ILE A 74 0.57 -12.80 12.72
N LEU A 75 -0.43 -11.95 12.51
CA LEU A 75 -0.37 -10.87 11.52
C LEU A 75 0.50 -9.68 11.95
N ASN A 76 0.78 -9.54 13.24
CA ASN A 76 1.64 -8.48 13.79
C ASN A 76 3.03 -8.98 14.21
N GLU A 77 3.36 -10.24 13.91
CA GLU A 77 4.67 -10.80 14.12
C GLU A 77 5.66 -10.28 13.06
N TRP A 78 6.92 -10.05 13.44
CA TRP A 78 7.92 -9.48 12.53
C TRP A 78 8.47 -10.56 11.60
N ILE A 79 8.57 -10.24 10.30
CA ILE A 79 9.26 -11.10 9.33
C ILE A 79 10.72 -10.64 9.20
N LEU A 80 10.88 -9.34 9.06
CA LEU A 80 12.17 -8.69 8.84
C LEU A 80 12.19 -7.37 9.62
N GLU A 81 13.32 -7.06 10.22
CA GLU A 81 13.60 -5.75 10.80
C GLU A 81 14.86 -5.18 10.17
N ILE A 82 14.81 -3.90 9.83
CA ILE A 82 15.96 -3.15 9.31
C ILE A 82 16.08 -1.89 10.15
N GLY A 83 17.27 -1.56 10.65
CA GLY A 83 17.41 -0.41 11.54
C GLY A 83 18.82 0.14 11.64
N TYR A 84 18.94 1.17 12.46
CA TYR A 84 20.21 1.73 12.89
C TYR A 84 20.36 1.60 14.41
N MET A 85 21.43 0.94 14.83
CA MET A 85 21.81 0.77 16.22
C MET A 85 23.07 1.57 16.54
N ASP A 86 23.01 2.41 17.56
CA ASP A 86 24.14 3.21 18.02
C ASP A 86 24.90 2.49 19.13
N TYR A 87 26.07 1.94 18.76
CA TYR A 87 26.93 1.18 19.65
C TYR A 87 27.77 2.05 20.61
N ASN A 88 27.68 3.38 20.52
CA ASN A 88 28.35 4.25 21.50
C ASN A 88 27.74 4.11 22.90
N TYR A 89 26.51 3.60 23.00
CA TYR A 89 25.78 3.38 24.25
C TYR A 89 25.93 1.94 24.81
N GLY A 90 27.13 1.35 24.72
CA GLY A 90 27.43 0.02 25.25
C GLY A 90 26.94 -1.10 24.33
N HIS A 91 25.86 -1.81 24.70
CA HIS A 91 25.33 -2.92 23.90
C HIS A 91 24.54 -2.48 22.65
N GLY A 92 24.46 -1.18 22.38
CA GLY A 92 23.75 -0.62 21.25
C GLY A 92 22.33 -0.20 21.60
N ILE A 93 21.95 1.03 21.23
CA ILE A 93 20.55 1.48 21.29
C ILE A 93 20.04 1.59 19.87
N ALA A 94 18.95 0.87 19.56
CA ALA A 94 18.25 1.03 18.30
C ALA A 94 17.66 2.44 18.24
N GLN A 95 18.24 3.32 17.43
CA GLN A 95 17.72 4.68 17.28
C GLN A 95 16.43 4.63 16.48
N TRP A 96 16.44 3.97 15.31
CA TRP A 96 15.26 3.78 14.48
C TRP A 96 15.25 2.38 13.90
N THR A 97 14.05 1.87 13.68
CA THR A 97 13.82 0.54 13.12
C THR A 97 12.65 0.59 12.16
N MET A 98 12.68 -0.27 11.14
CA MET A 98 11.61 -0.48 10.18
C MET A 98 11.30 -1.97 10.18
N GLY A 99 10.10 -2.31 10.65
CA GLY A 99 9.61 -3.68 10.64
C GLY A 99 8.82 -3.99 9.38
N ILE A 100 9.00 -5.17 8.80
CA ILE A 100 8.11 -5.74 7.79
C ILE A 100 7.18 -6.72 8.51
N LEU A 101 5.93 -6.29 8.69
CA LEU A 101 4.86 -7.08 9.30
C LEU A 101 3.93 -7.65 8.22
N PRO A 102 3.42 -8.88 8.37
CA PRO A 102 2.47 -9.48 7.44
C PRO A 102 1.23 -8.61 7.22
N SER A 103 0.65 -8.03 8.28
CA SER A 103 -0.52 -7.16 8.19
C SER A 103 -0.28 -5.95 7.29
N LYS A 104 0.83 -5.23 7.53
CA LYS A 104 1.21 -4.03 6.78
C LYS A 104 1.62 -4.36 5.34
N LEU A 105 2.38 -5.44 5.16
CA LEU A 105 2.79 -5.92 3.84
C LEU A 105 1.58 -6.30 3.00
N LEU A 106 0.59 -7.00 3.58
CA LEU A 106 -0.66 -7.33 2.90
C LEU A 106 -1.44 -6.09 2.48
N MET A 107 -1.56 -5.10 3.36
CA MET A 107 -2.24 -3.84 3.05
C MET A 107 -1.56 -3.09 1.91
N ILE A 108 -0.23 -2.96 1.93
CA ILE A 108 0.53 -2.32 0.84
C ILE A 108 0.49 -3.16 -0.44
N ALA A 109 0.42 -4.48 -0.35
CA ALA A 109 0.20 -5.34 -1.52
C ALA A 109 -1.15 -5.08 -2.18
N ILE A 110 -2.22 -4.90 -1.39
CA ILE A 110 -3.55 -4.53 -1.93
C ILE A 110 -3.50 -3.14 -2.57
N VAL A 111 -2.90 -2.15 -1.90
CA VAL A 111 -2.76 -0.78 -2.44
C VAL A 111 -1.99 -0.79 -3.77
N SER A 112 -0.82 -1.43 -3.80
CA SER A 112 0.03 -1.51 -4.99
C SER A 112 -0.63 -2.26 -6.15
N ALA A 113 -1.40 -3.32 -5.86
CA ALA A 113 -2.22 -4.02 -6.85
C ALA A 113 -3.31 -3.12 -7.42
N LEU A 114 -4.02 -2.36 -6.58
CA LEU A 114 -5.03 -1.41 -7.03
C LEU A 114 -4.42 -0.29 -7.86
N ILE A 115 -3.27 0.27 -7.48
CA ILE A 115 -2.57 1.29 -8.27
C ILE A 115 -2.16 0.74 -9.64
N SER A 116 -1.55 -0.46 -9.66
CA SER A 116 -1.15 -1.15 -10.89
C SER A 116 -2.34 -1.40 -11.80
N LEU A 117 -3.47 -1.85 -11.24
CA LEU A 117 -4.70 -2.10 -11.98
C LEU A 117 -5.30 -0.80 -12.54
N ASN A 118 -5.34 0.28 -11.75
CA ASN A 118 -5.76 1.61 -12.21
C ASN A 118 -4.86 2.07 -13.38
N ALA A 119 -3.54 1.91 -13.27
CA ALA A 119 -2.60 2.28 -14.33
C ALA A 119 -2.81 1.48 -15.62
N LEU A 120 -3.10 0.18 -15.52
CA LEU A 120 -3.41 -0.66 -16.68
C LEU A 120 -4.73 -0.28 -17.34
N LEU A 121 -5.81 -0.13 -16.56
CA LEU A 121 -7.12 0.31 -17.07
C LEU A 121 -7.08 1.74 -17.62
N TRP A 122 -6.24 2.59 -17.05
CA TRP A 122 -5.99 3.94 -17.54
C TRP A 122 -5.36 3.94 -18.93
N ARG A 123 -4.37 3.07 -19.18
CA ARG A 123 -3.71 2.98 -20.49
C ARG A 123 -4.69 2.69 -21.63
N THR A 124 -5.71 1.88 -21.40
CA THR A 124 -6.71 1.53 -22.43
C THR A 124 -7.77 2.62 -22.62
N THR A 125 -8.06 3.44 -21.61
CA THR A 125 -9.13 4.45 -21.64
C THR A 125 -8.66 5.87 -21.91
N ARG A 126 -7.33 6.13 -21.87
CA ARG A 126 -6.75 7.48 -21.95
C ARG A 126 -7.17 8.31 -23.18
N HIS A 127 -7.58 7.65 -24.27
CA HIS A 127 -7.95 8.29 -25.54
C HIS A 127 -9.43 8.64 -25.63
N SER A 128 -10.27 8.10 -24.74
CA SER A 128 -11.73 8.26 -24.80
C SER A 128 -12.29 9.15 -23.69
N CYS A 129 -11.50 9.45 -22.65
CA CYS A 129 -11.93 10.31 -21.55
C CYS A 129 -11.62 11.79 -21.81
N SER A 130 -12.49 12.66 -21.29
CA SER A 130 -12.23 14.10 -21.29
C SER A 130 -11.06 14.48 -20.36
N HIS A 131 -10.47 15.65 -20.58
CA HIS A 131 -9.32 16.12 -19.79
C HIS A 131 -9.66 16.35 -18.30
N LEU A 132 -10.91 16.69 -17.99
CA LEU A 132 -11.38 16.91 -16.62
C LEU A 132 -11.58 15.59 -15.88
N GLU A 133 -12.25 14.62 -16.49
CA GLU A 133 -12.44 13.27 -15.93
C GLU A 133 -11.09 12.58 -15.71
N ARG A 134 -10.15 12.77 -16.64
CA ARG A 134 -8.77 12.29 -16.52
C ARG A 134 -8.09 12.80 -15.25
N ARG A 135 -8.15 14.11 -14.99
CA ARG A 135 -7.56 14.70 -13.79
C ARG A 135 -8.24 14.20 -12.51
N SER A 136 -9.56 14.07 -12.54
CA SER A 136 -10.33 13.59 -11.38
C SER A 136 -9.99 12.14 -11.02
N LEU A 137 -9.91 11.23 -12.00
CA LEU A 137 -9.61 9.81 -11.76
C LEU A 137 -8.17 9.61 -11.28
N VAL A 138 -7.20 10.29 -11.91
CA VAL A 138 -5.79 10.24 -11.47
C VAL A 138 -5.63 10.86 -10.08
N GLY A 139 -6.31 11.99 -9.81
CA GLY A 139 -6.30 12.64 -8.51
C GLY A 139 -6.88 11.75 -7.41
N ALA A 140 -8.03 11.09 -7.66
CA ALA A 140 -8.66 10.18 -6.72
C ALA A 140 -7.78 8.95 -6.43
N ALA A 141 -7.18 8.35 -7.47
CA ALA A 141 -6.27 7.21 -7.30
C ALA A 141 -5.00 7.60 -6.53
N GLY A 142 -4.40 8.75 -6.86
CA GLY A 142 -3.22 9.27 -6.16
C GLY A 142 -3.50 9.60 -4.70
N LEU A 143 -4.60 10.30 -4.42
CA LEU A 143 -5.00 10.63 -3.05
C LEU A 143 -5.27 9.37 -2.23
N GLY A 144 -6.00 8.40 -2.80
CA GLY A 144 -6.28 7.13 -2.14
C GLY A 144 -5.02 6.32 -1.83
N ALA A 145 -4.06 6.30 -2.76
CA ALA A 145 -2.75 5.68 -2.59
C ALA A 145 -1.94 6.33 -1.45
N VAL A 146 -1.90 7.67 -1.41
CA VAL A 146 -1.18 8.40 -0.35
C VAL A 146 -1.82 8.15 1.01
N MET A 147 -3.15 8.27 1.13
CA MET A 147 -3.86 8.05 2.39
C MET A 147 -3.65 6.62 2.92
N ALA A 148 -3.85 5.61 2.06
CA ALA A 148 -3.66 4.22 2.47
C ALA A 148 -2.18 3.88 2.72
N GLY A 149 -1.26 4.46 1.96
CA GLY A 149 0.19 4.29 2.14
C GLY A 149 0.70 4.91 3.43
N LEU A 150 0.23 6.11 3.80
CA LEU A 150 0.66 6.80 5.02
C LEU A 150 0.28 6.02 6.28
N VAL A 151 -0.95 5.52 6.38
CA VAL A 151 -1.43 4.76 7.56
C VAL A 151 -0.72 3.40 7.72
N ASN A 152 -0.10 2.90 6.65
CA ASN A 152 0.61 1.62 6.65
C ASN A 152 2.13 1.74 6.83
N ILE A 153 2.64 2.94 7.17
CA ILE A 153 4.04 3.14 7.52
C ILE A 153 4.39 2.23 8.72
N SER A 154 5.56 1.61 8.64
CA SER A 154 6.06 0.64 9.62
C SER A 154 7.41 1.07 10.19
N LEU A 155 7.53 2.36 10.48
CA LEU A 155 8.68 3.00 11.08
C LEU A 155 8.51 3.16 12.59
N SER A 156 9.54 2.83 13.35
CA SER A 156 9.65 3.06 14.78
C SER A 156 10.91 3.88 15.07
N TRP A 157 10.79 4.76 16.07
CA TRP A 157 11.88 5.62 16.53
C TRP A 157 11.95 5.58 18.05
N VAL A 158 13.16 5.54 18.61
CA VAL A 158 13.44 5.37 20.05
C VAL A 158 12.78 6.43 20.94
N VAL A 159 12.52 7.61 20.38
CA VAL A 159 11.91 8.73 21.11
C VAL A 159 10.40 8.52 21.31
N CYS A 160 9.76 7.71 20.46
CA CYS A 160 8.30 7.56 20.44
C CYS A 160 7.87 6.11 20.76
N CYS A 161 8.45 5.53 21.81
CA CYS A 161 8.07 4.21 22.31
C CYS A 161 6.56 4.16 22.63
N GLY A 162 5.84 3.24 21.97
CA GLY A 162 4.41 3.03 22.18
C GLY A 162 3.50 3.86 21.27
N THR A 163 4.04 4.74 20.42
CA THR A 163 3.22 5.43 19.41
C THR A 163 3.03 4.59 18.15
N PRO A 164 1.89 4.70 17.46
CA PRO A 164 1.69 4.00 16.20
C PRO A 164 2.71 4.44 15.14
N ALA A 165 3.28 3.47 14.42
CA ALA A 165 4.33 3.69 13.43
C ALA A 165 4.01 4.74 12.35
N TRP A 166 2.73 4.88 12.00
CA TRP A 166 2.29 5.86 11.00
C TRP A 166 2.27 7.31 11.53
N ILE A 167 2.07 7.50 12.84
CA ILE A 167 2.21 8.82 13.50
C ILE A 167 3.68 9.24 13.52
N VAL A 168 4.58 8.31 13.85
CA VAL A 168 6.02 8.52 13.75
C VAL A 168 6.41 8.89 12.32
N GLY A 169 5.86 8.18 11.32
CA GLY A 169 6.03 8.50 9.91
C GLY A 169 5.62 9.93 9.56
N LEU A 170 4.46 10.40 10.03
CA LEU A 170 3.98 11.76 9.79
C LEU A 170 4.88 12.82 10.45
N ALA A 171 5.31 12.59 11.69
CA ALA A 171 6.24 13.48 12.38
C ALA A 171 7.59 13.56 11.63
N LEU A 172 8.10 12.42 11.17
CA LEU A 172 9.30 12.37 10.32
C LEU A 172 9.07 13.07 8.97
N LEU A 173 7.88 13.07 8.41
CA LEU A 173 7.56 13.86 7.21
C LEU A 173 7.42 15.38 7.49
N GLY A 174 7.46 15.79 8.76
CA GLY A 174 7.43 17.19 9.19
C GLY A 174 6.07 17.68 9.68
N LEU A 175 5.13 16.78 9.95
CA LEU A 175 3.90 17.14 10.66
C LEU A 175 4.21 17.44 12.12
N ASP A 176 3.56 18.45 12.68
CA ASP A 176 3.67 18.75 14.12
C ASP A 176 3.19 17.56 14.97
N ILE A 177 3.88 17.31 16.08
CA ILE A 177 3.62 16.18 16.98
C ILE A 177 2.22 16.24 17.55
N GLY A 178 1.75 17.44 17.95
CA GLY A 178 0.41 17.63 18.49
C GLY A 178 -0.65 17.28 17.45
N LEU A 179 -0.50 17.77 16.22
CA LEU A 179 -1.41 17.44 15.13
C LEU A 179 -1.38 15.93 14.79
N ALA A 180 -0.20 15.32 14.80
CA ALA A 180 -0.06 13.89 14.54
C ALA A 180 -0.83 13.05 15.59
N PHE A 181 -0.72 13.37 16.88
CA PHE A 181 -1.47 12.67 17.92
C PHE A 181 -2.99 12.88 17.81
N THR A 182 -3.46 14.06 17.38
CA THR A 182 -4.92 14.26 17.16
C THR A 182 -5.47 13.38 16.03
N LEU A 183 -4.61 12.96 15.09
CA LEU A 183 -4.99 12.09 13.98
C LEU A 183 -4.98 10.61 14.36
N GLU A 184 -4.33 10.23 15.47
CA GLU A 184 -4.20 8.84 15.92
C GLU A 184 -5.50 8.01 15.86
N PRO A 185 -6.64 8.46 16.42
CA PRO A 185 -7.88 7.69 16.38
C PRO A 185 -8.48 7.56 14.97
N PHE A 186 -8.06 8.40 14.03
CA PHE A 186 -8.59 8.43 12.66
C PHE A 186 -7.85 7.50 11.70
N GLY A 187 -6.78 6.80 12.12
CA GLY A 187 -5.98 5.95 11.24
C GLY A 187 -6.82 4.95 10.43
N VAL A 188 -7.73 4.22 11.09
CA VAL A 188 -8.62 3.24 10.42
C VAL A 188 -9.53 3.92 9.39
N TRP A 189 -10.06 5.10 9.71
CA TRP A 189 -10.92 5.87 8.81
C TRP A 189 -10.16 6.38 7.59
N ILE A 190 -8.95 6.94 7.79
CA ILE A 190 -8.09 7.44 6.72
C ILE A 190 -7.73 6.29 5.76
N ALA A 191 -7.33 5.13 6.29
CA ALA A 191 -7.05 3.96 5.47
C ALA A 191 -8.28 3.49 4.69
N SER A 192 -9.43 3.38 5.35
CA SER A 192 -10.69 2.93 4.73
C SER A 192 -11.12 3.87 3.60
N VAL A 193 -11.04 5.18 3.81
CA VAL A 193 -11.31 6.19 2.78
C VAL A 193 -10.31 6.07 1.62
N GLY A 194 -9.02 5.86 1.91
CA GLY A 194 -8.00 5.67 0.88
C GLY A 194 -8.28 4.45 -0.02
N PHE A 195 -8.62 3.31 0.59
CA PHE A 195 -9.02 2.11 -0.15
C PHE A 195 -10.30 2.32 -0.94
N ALA A 196 -11.29 3.02 -0.37
CA ALA A 196 -12.54 3.34 -1.07
C ALA A 196 -12.29 4.19 -2.32
N PHE A 197 -11.43 5.21 -2.24
CA PHE A 197 -11.06 6.03 -3.41
C PHE A 197 -10.39 5.21 -4.50
N LEU A 198 -9.43 4.33 -4.15
CA LEU A 198 -8.78 3.44 -5.10
C LEU A 198 -9.76 2.47 -5.76
N ALA A 199 -10.65 1.86 -4.97
CA ALA A 199 -11.65 0.94 -5.47
C ALA A 199 -12.65 1.63 -6.40
N MET A 200 -13.17 2.80 -6.01
CA MET A 200 -14.08 3.60 -6.83
C MET A 200 -13.45 4.05 -8.15
N SER A 201 -12.19 4.49 -8.12
CA SER A 201 -11.44 4.84 -9.33
C SER A 201 -11.33 3.64 -10.28
N THR A 202 -11.00 2.47 -9.74
CA THR A 202 -10.90 1.21 -10.50
C THR A 202 -12.23 0.86 -11.17
N LEU A 203 -13.34 0.94 -10.42
CA LEU A 203 -14.67 0.62 -10.92
C LEU A 203 -15.11 1.60 -12.02
N ARG A 204 -14.83 2.90 -11.87
CA ARG A 204 -15.12 3.91 -12.89
C ARG A 204 -14.31 3.67 -14.17
N LEU A 205 -13.02 3.36 -14.05
CA LEU A 205 -12.19 3.02 -15.21
C LEU A 205 -12.67 1.73 -15.91
N ALA A 206 -13.12 0.73 -15.14
CA ALA A 206 -13.69 -0.48 -15.70
C ALA A 206 -15.02 -0.21 -16.43
N SER A 207 -15.88 0.66 -15.89
CA SER A 207 -17.15 1.02 -16.55
C SER A 207 -16.93 1.81 -17.84
N HIS A 208 -15.93 2.69 -17.91
CA HIS A 208 -15.57 3.36 -19.17
C HIS A 208 -15.01 2.40 -20.22
N ASN A 209 -14.22 1.39 -19.82
CA ASN A 209 -13.75 0.37 -20.76
C ASN A 209 -14.92 -0.42 -21.39
N LEU A 210 -15.98 -0.69 -20.61
CA LEU A 210 -17.17 -1.37 -21.11
C LEU A 210 -17.91 -0.55 -22.18
N THR A 211 -18.06 0.75 -21.97
CA THR A 211 -18.78 1.61 -22.93
C THR A 211 -18.02 1.69 -24.24
N VAL A 212 -16.70 1.90 -24.19
CA VAL A 212 -15.83 1.94 -25.38
C VAL A 212 -15.89 0.62 -26.18
N GLN A 213 -15.76 -0.53 -25.51
CA GLN A 213 -15.85 -1.83 -26.20
C GLN A 213 -17.23 -2.09 -26.81
N SER A 214 -18.30 -1.63 -26.15
CA SER A 214 -19.67 -1.77 -26.66
C SER A 214 -19.91 -0.93 -27.91
N THR A 215 -19.37 0.29 -27.95
CA THR A 215 -19.46 1.18 -29.11
C THR A 215 -18.66 0.63 -30.28
N ALA A 216 -17.41 0.19 -30.04
CA ALA A 216 -16.56 -0.39 -31.09
C ALA A 216 -17.17 -1.66 -31.71
N ARG A 217 -17.79 -2.52 -30.90
CA ARG A 217 -18.48 -3.72 -31.40
C ARG A 217 -19.73 -3.37 -32.20
N ARG A 218 -20.44 -2.29 -31.83
CA ARG A 218 -21.64 -1.83 -32.54
C ARG A 218 -21.28 -1.22 -33.90
N THR A 219 -20.17 -0.48 -34.00
CA THR A 219 -19.68 0.05 -35.29
C THR A 219 -19.10 -1.04 -36.19
N SER A 220 -18.46 -2.09 -35.65
CA SER A 220 -17.97 -3.21 -36.47
C SER A 220 -19.07 -4.15 -36.98
N LEU A 221 -20.30 -4.04 -36.46
CA LEU A 221 -21.47 -4.84 -36.87
C LEU A 221 -22.39 -4.11 -37.85
N LEU A 222 -22.11 -2.85 -38.16
CA LEU A 222 -22.73 -2.18 -39.30
C LEU A 222 -21.92 -2.58 -40.55
N PRO A 223 -22.43 -3.46 -41.42
CA PRO A 223 -21.78 -3.68 -42.71
C PRO A 223 -21.72 -2.35 -43.46
N GLU A 224 -20.61 -2.09 -44.13
CA GLU A 224 -20.53 -1.07 -45.18
C GLU A 224 -21.64 -1.36 -46.19
N ILE A 225 -22.75 -0.64 -46.09
CA ILE A 225 -23.72 -0.52 -47.17
C ILE A 225 -23.19 0.63 -48.03
N ALA A 226 -22.32 0.28 -48.98
CA ALA A 226 -21.90 1.14 -50.07
C ALA A 226 -21.88 0.32 -51.36
#